data_AF-A0A5R8KG58-F1
#
_entry.id   AF-A0A5R8KG58-F1
#
_cell.length_a   1.000
_cell.length_b   1.000
_cell.length_c   1.000
_cell.angle_alpha   90.00
_cell.angle_beta   90.00
_cell.angle_gamma   90.00
#
_symmetry.space_group_name_H-M   'P 1'
#
loop_
_entity.id
_entity.type
_entity.pdbx_description
1 polymer ?
#
loop_
_entity_poly.entity_id
_entity_poly.type
_entity_poly.pdbx_seq_one_letter_code
_entity_poly.pdbx_strand_id
1 'polypeptide(L)'
;MKTTFPLTGYGLMAERHWREFRPRMVRELEAEGRLQEALYEAQERTLDELMNLETKLEAQGLTVQQAQAQAWEMVRESYILLPSETDE
;
A
#
# COMPACT_ATOMS: atom_id res chain seq x y z
N MET A 1 -17.42 8.60 -17.55
CA MET A 1 -16.01 8.24 -17.81
C MET A 1 -15.53 7.44 -16.60
N LYS A 2 -14.88 6.28 -16.79
CA LYS A 2 -14.19 5.62 -15.66
C LYS A 2 -12.96 6.48 -15.34
N THR A 3 -12.86 6.99 -14.12
CA THR A 3 -11.71 7.76 -13.69
C THR A 3 -10.52 6.82 -13.58
N THR A 4 -9.52 6.98 -14.44
CA THR A 4 -8.30 6.18 -14.41
C THR A 4 -7.29 6.90 -13.52
N PHE A 5 -7.08 6.40 -12.31
CA PHE A 5 -5.99 6.87 -11.44
C PHE A 5 -4.70 6.15 -11.83
N PRO A 6 -3.58 6.86 -12.07
CA PRO A 6 -2.31 6.23 -12.38
C PRO A 6 -1.75 5.51 -11.15
N LEU A 7 -1.46 4.22 -11.28
CA LEU A 7 -0.79 3.45 -10.24
C LEU A 7 0.73 3.55 -10.39
N THR A 8 1.40 3.77 -9.27
CA THR A 8 2.86 3.68 -9.09
C THR A 8 3.27 2.23 -8.84
N GLY A 9 4.55 2.01 -8.52
CA GLY A 9 5.04 0.69 -8.08
C GLY A 9 4.29 0.14 -6.86
N TYR A 10 3.86 0.99 -5.92
CA TYR A 10 3.10 0.56 -4.74
C TYR A 10 1.69 0.11 -5.10
N GLY A 11 0.99 0.83 -5.97
CA GLY A 11 -0.35 0.44 -6.42
C GLY A 11 -0.33 -0.91 -7.17
N LEU A 12 0.67 -1.12 -8.03
CA LEU A 12 0.85 -2.40 -8.72
C LEU A 12 1.25 -3.53 -7.77
N MET A 13 2.05 -3.22 -6.74
CA MET A 13 2.41 -4.19 -5.69
C MET A 13 1.18 -4.61 -4.89
N ALA A 14 0.34 -3.65 -4.48
CA ALA A 14 -0.92 -3.90 -3.78
C ALA A 14 -1.84 -4.77 -4.65
N GLU A 15 -2.00 -4.44 -5.93
CA GLU A 15 -2.86 -5.21 -6.82
C GLU A 15 -2.43 -6.68 -6.90
N ARG A 16 -1.13 -6.92 -7.12
CA ARG A 16 -0.60 -8.28 -7.19
C ARG A 16 -0.83 -9.02 -5.88
N HIS A 17 -0.51 -8.39 -4.74
CA HIS A 17 -0.65 -9.01 -3.42
C HIS A 17 -2.11 -9.31 -3.08
N TRP A 18 -3.00 -8.34 -3.25
CA TRP A 18 -4.42 -8.51 -2.94
C TRP A 18 -5.06 -9.58 -3.80
N ARG A 19 -4.67 -9.72 -5.08
CA ARG A 19 -5.19 -10.80 -5.92
C ARG A 19 -4.76 -12.19 -5.44
N GLU A 20 -3.58 -12.30 -4.83
CA GLU A 20 -3.04 -13.56 -4.31
C GLU A 20 -3.60 -13.90 -2.93
N PHE A 21 -3.64 -12.94 -2.01
CA PHE A 21 -3.94 -13.16 -0.58
C PHE A 21 -5.30 -12.64 -0.12
N ARG A 22 -5.95 -11.78 -0.92
CA ARG A 22 -7.27 -11.17 -0.64
C ARG A 22 -8.26 -11.33 -1.80
N PRO A 23 -8.46 -12.55 -2.36
CA PRO A 23 -9.23 -12.73 -3.59
C PRO A 23 -10.74 -12.48 -3.42
N ARG A 24 -11.32 -12.49 -2.22
CA ARG A 24 -12.73 -12.10 -2.02
C ARG A 24 -12.87 -10.58 -2.03
N MET A 25 -12.03 -9.88 -1.28
CA MET A 25 -11.98 -8.42 -1.25
C MET A 25 -11.78 -7.84 -2.66
N VAL A 26 -10.86 -8.40 -3.45
CA VAL A 26 -10.66 -7.96 -4.84
C VAL A 26 -11.92 -8.16 -5.67
N ARG A 27 -12.58 -9.32 -5.57
CA ARG A 27 -13.81 -9.59 -6.33
C ARG A 27 -14.95 -8.64 -5.94
N GLU A 28 -15.07 -8.30 -4.66
CA GLU A 28 -16.06 -7.33 -4.17
C GLU A 28 -15.78 -5.93 -4.73
N LEU A 29 -14.53 -5.47 -4.63
CA LEU A 29 -14.11 -4.18 -5.20
C LEU A 29 -14.27 -4.11 -6.72
N GLU A 30 -14.05 -5.21 -7.44
CA GLU A 30 -14.28 -5.30 -8.89
C GLU A 30 -15.78 -5.26 -9.23
N ALA A 31 -16.61 -5.97 -8.47
CA ALA A 31 -18.06 -5.96 -8.63
C ALA A 31 -18.66 -4.56 -8.37
N GLU A 32 -18.08 -3.82 -7.44
CA GLU A 32 -18.43 -2.42 -7.15
C GLU A 32 -17.80 -1.42 -8.14
N GLY A 33 -16.85 -1.86 -8.98
CA GLY A 33 -16.10 -0.98 -9.88
C GLY A 33 -15.13 -0.03 -9.17
N ARG A 34 -14.74 -0.35 -7.93
CA ARG A 34 -13.92 0.48 -7.02
C ARG A 34 -12.48 -0.01 -6.85
N LEU A 35 -12.10 -1.15 -7.44
CA LEU A 35 -10.75 -1.70 -7.28
C LEU A 35 -9.65 -0.67 -7.60
N GLN A 36 -9.76 0.05 -8.72
CA GLN A 36 -8.73 1.03 -9.10
C GLN A 36 -8.61 2.20 -8.12
N GLU A 37 -9.75 2.67 -7.58
CA GLU A 37 -9.78 3.71 -6.56
C GLU A 37 -9.15 3.21 -5.25
N ALA A 38 -9.48 1.99 -4.82
CA ALA A 38 -8.92 1.38 -3.61
C ALA A 38 -7.40 1.17 -3.72
N LEU A 39 -6.91 0.72 -4.88
CA LEU A 39 -5.47 0.58 -5.15
C LEU A 39 -4.75 1.93 -5.16
N TYR A 40 -5.39 2.96 -5.72
CA TYR A 40 -4.87 4.31 -5.68
C TYR A 40 -4.82 4.84 -4.24
N GLU A 41 -5.88 4.68 -3.46
CA GLU A 41 -5.89 5.09 -2.05
C GLU A 41 -4.79 4.37 -1.25
N ALA A 42 -4.63 3.06 -1.44
CA ALA A 42 -3.60 2.29 -0.74
C ALA A 42 -2.18 2.78 -1.03
N GLN A 43 -1.86 3.15 -2.28
CA GLN A 43 -0.55 3.73 -2.58
C GLN A 43 -0.37 5.13 -2.00
N GLU A 44 -1.38 6.00 -2.05
CA GLU A 44 -1.23 7.39 -1.60
C GLU A 44 -1.03 7.39 -0.08
N ARG A 45 -1.81 6.59 0.64
CA ARG A 45 -1.65 6.42 2.10
C ARG A 45 -0.29 5.86 2.47
N THR A 46 0.21 4.91 1.68
CA THR A 46 1.56 4.35 1.88
C THR A 46 2.64 5.40 1.65
N LEU A 47 2.54 6.19 0.57
CA LEU A 47 3.51 7.24 0.25
C LEU A 47 3.52 8.35 1.32
N ASP A 48 2.35 8.81 1.74
CA ASP A 48 2.21 9.83 2.79
C ASP A 48 2.80 9.35 4.12
N GLU A 49 2.51 8.11 4.50
CA GLU A 49 2.98 7.55 5.76
C GLU A 49 4.49 7.23 5.72
N LEU A 50 5.01 6.72 4.60
CA LEU A 50 6.45 6.55 4.39
C LEU A 50 7.20 7.87 4.55
N MET A 51 6.76 8.93 3.86
CA MET A 51 7.43 10.24 3.92
C MET A 51 7.48 10.78 5.36
N ASN A 52 6.38 10.61 6.11
CA ASN A 52 6.30 11.02 7.51
C ASN A 52 7.22 10.18 8.42
N LEU A 53 7.29 8.87 8.22
CA LEU A 53 8.12 7.97 9.01
C LEU A 53 9.61 8.18 8.72
N GLU A 54 9.99 8.28 7.44
CA GLU A 54 11.36 8.53 7.00
C GLU A 54 11.89 9.83 7.62
N THR A 55 11.13 10.92 7.54
CA THR A 55 11.50 12.21 8.15
C THR A 55 11.75 12.08 9.66
N LYS A 56 10.90 11.33 10.37
CA LYS A 56 11.05 11.10 11.83
C LYS A 56 12.26 10.24 12.17
N LEU A 57 12.57 9.23 11.34
CA LEU A 57 13.68 8.31 11.55
C LEU A 57 15.02 8.98 11.24
N GLU A 58 15.10 9.78 10.18
CA GLU A 58 16.28 10.61 9.89
C GLU A 58 16.55 11.61 11.01
N ALA A 59 15.51 12.24 11.57
CA ALA A 59 15.66 13.13 12.73
C ALA A 59 16.18 12.40 13.99
N GLN A 60 16.05 11.07 14.05
CA GLN A 60 16.61 10.22 15.11
C GLN A 60 18.06 9.76 14.81
N GLY A 61 18.64 10.22 13.71
CA GLY A 61 20.03 9.95 13.32
C GLY A 61 20.22 8.76 12.39
N LEU A 62 19.14 8.16 11.86
CA LEU A 62 19.25 7.11 10.85
C LEU A 62 19.70 7.73 9.51
N THR A 63 20.43 6.94 8.73
CA THR A 63 20.69 7.31 7.33
C THR A 63 19.39 7.17 6.52
N VAL A 64 19.31 7.88 5.38
CA VAL A 64 18.17 7.79 4.45
C VAL A 64 17.83 6.32 4.12
N GLN A 65 18.84 5.49 3.84
CA GLN A 65 18.62 4.09 3.50
C GLN A 65 18.05 3.27 4.67
N GLN A 66 18.51 3.54 5.90
CA GLN A 66 17.98 2.89 7.10
C GLN A 66 16.54 3.34 7.39
N ALA A 67 16.28 4.65 7.25
CA ALA A 67 14.97 5.24 7.46
C ALA A 67 13.95 4.67 6.47
N GLN A 68 14.29 4.59 5.18
CA GLN A 68 13.46 3.98 4.13
C GLN A 68 13.14 2.51 4.44
N ALA A 69 14.17 1.70 4.73
CA ALA A 69 13.99 0.29 5.02
C ALA A 69 13.10 0.07 6.25
N GLN A 70 13.33 0.83 7.33
CA GLN A 70 12.56 0.69 8.56
C GLN A 70 11.13 1.24 8.42
N ALA A 71 10.94 2.36 7.73
CA ALA A 71 9.61 2.90 7.45
C ALA A 71 8.76 1.92 6.63
N TRP A 72 9.37 1.26 5.62
CA TRP A 72 8.70 0.23 4.84
C TRP A 72 8.20 -0.93 5.70
N GLU A 73 9.05 -1.48 6.57
CA GLU A 73 8.64 -2.57 7.47
C GLU A 73 7.47 -2.16 8.39
N MET A 74 7.40 -0.90 8.80
CA MET A 74 6.33 -0.40 9.66
C MET A 74 4.98 -0.25 8.93
N VAL A 75 4.98 0.11 7.64
CA VAL A 75 3.75 0.46 6.91
C VAL A 75 3.28 -0.63 5.94
N ARG A 76 4.16 -1.54 5.51
CA ARG A 76 3.88 -2.44 4.38
C ARG A 76 2.62 -3.28 4.55
N GLU A 77 2.30 -3.72 5.76
CA GLU A 77 1.11 -4.55 6.05
C GLU A 77 -0.15 -3.73 6.37
N SER A 78 -0.06 -2.40 6.41
CA SER A 78 -1.21 -1.52 6.70
C SER A 78 -2.10 -1.29 5.49
N TYR A 79 -1.52 -1.28 4.29
CA TYR A 79 -2.25 -0.97 3.05
C TYR A 79 -1.87 -1.87 1.86
N ILE A 80 -0.58 -2.15 1.66
CA ILE A 80 -0.11 -2.83 0.43
C ILE A 80 -0.13 -4.35 0.60
N LEU A 81 0.56 -4.85 1.62
CA LEU A 81 0.75 -6.26 1.92
C LEU A 81 -0.21 -6.72 3.02
N LEU A 82 -1.50 -6.44 2.84
CA LEU A 82 -2.53 -6.83 3.81
C LEU A 82 -2.41 -8.34 4.15
N PRO A 83 -2.56 -8.75 5.42
CA PRO A 83 -2.56 -10.15 5.82
C PRO A 83 -3.57 -10.97 5.01
N SER A 84 -3.34 -12.26 4.81
CA SER A 84 -4.29 -13.11 4.06
C SER A 84 -5.69 -13.05 4.67
N GLU A 85 -6.73 -13.16 3.84
CA GLU A 85 -8.12 -13.27 4.29
C GLU A 85 -8.40 -14.47 5.21
N THR A 86 -7.49 -15.44 5.25
CA THR A 86 -7.56 -16.62 6.13
C THR A 86 -6.93 -16.39 7.50
N ASP A 87 -6.15 -15.32 7.64
CA ASP A 87 -5.36 -15.03 8.83
C ASP A 87 -6.01 -13.90 9.67
N GLU A 88 -7.17 -13.40 9.23
CA GLU A 88 -8.09 -12.48 9.94
C GLU A 88 -9.17 -13.23 10.74
#